data_AF-A0A6L9IRV3-F1
#
_entry.id   AF-A0A6L9IRV3-F1
#
_cell.length_a   1.000
_cell.length_b   1.000
_cell.length_c   1.000
_cell.angle_alpha   90.00
_cell.angle_beta   90.00
_cell.angle_gamma   90.00
#
_symmetry.space_group_name_H-M   'P 1'
#
loop_
_entity.id
_entity.type
_entity.pdbx_description
1 polymer ?
#
loop_
_entity_poly.entity_id
_entity_poly.type
_entity_poly.pdbx_seq_one_letter_code
_entity_poly.pdbx_strand_id
1 'polypeptide(L)'
;MNGQPPDGSSPDGRQADDKLSTRRIPDEALLSQQMTDAQGNIPVPPDPNGRGHLLVIDDEDEILKALQRQFRRDYHVYTARSADEGYNIMLEHPVQVIISDQRMPGMTGHEFFSKVKQDYPDAIRLLLTG
;
A
#
# COMPACT_ATOMS: atom_id res chain seq x y z
N MET A 1 37.57 58.80 7.41
CA MET A 1 36.90 58.49 6.14
C MET A 1 35.86 57.42 6.45
N ASN A 2 34.59 57.84 6.46
CA ASN A 2 33.43 56.96 6.54
C ASN A 2 33.27 56.21 5.22
N GLY A 3 32.86 54.94 5.28
CA GLY A 3 32.47 54.15 4.12
C GLY A 3 31.78 52.86 4.54
N GLN A 4 30.45 52.89 4.49
CA GLN A 4 29.52 51.75 4.58
C GLN A 4 28.66 51.79 3.29
N PRO A 5 27.92 50.74 2.85
CA PRO A 5 28.08 49.27 2.86
C PRO A 5 28.14 48.72 1.39
N PRO A 6 27.89 47.42 1.12
CA PRO A 6 26.52 46.93 0.82
C PRO A 6 26.17 45.64 1.59
N ASP A 7 24.97 45.50 2.17
CA ASP A 7 23.77 44.90 1.55
C ASP A 7 24.01 43.44 1.12
N GLY A 8 23.27 42.51 1.74
CA GLY A 8 23.24 41.12 1.31
C GLY A 8 22.56 40.17 2.30
N SER A 9 21.23 40.14 2.24
CA SER A 9 20.40 38.92 2.39
C SER A 9 20.24 38.26 3.76
N SER A 10 19.00 38.28 4.24
CA SER A 10 18.44 37.38 5.26
C SER A 10 18.78 35.91 5.03
N PRO A 11 18.84 35.12 6.12
CA PRO A 11 18.28 33.79 6.10
C PRO A 11 17.17 33.63 7.15
N ASP A 12 16.05 33.16 6.63
CA ASP A 12 15.04 32.37 7.31
C ASP A 12 15.68 31.26 8.15
N GLY A 13 15.13 31.01 9.33
CA GLY A 13 15.70 30.07 10.30
C GLY A 13 14.80 29.90 11.49
N ARG A 14 13.54 29.49 11.24
CA ARG A 14 12.65 29.03 12.30
C ARG A 14 13.33 27.89 13.04
N GLN A 15 13.53 28.09 14.34
CA GLN A 15 13.90 27.07 15.31
C GLN A 15 12.96 25.87 15.19
N ALA A 16 13.51 24.68 14.98
CA ALA A 16 12.84 23.41 15.24
C ALA A 16 13.89 22.29 15.39
N ASP A 17 14.84 22.48 16.30
CA ASP A 17 15.76 21.45 16.76
C ASP A 17 15.22 20.91 18.09
N ASP A 18 14.40 19.85 18.09
CA ASP A 18 14.48 18.84 19.15
C ASP A 18 13.73 17.54 18.81
N LYS A 19 14.39 16.42 19.14
CA LYS A 19 13.88 15.05 19.31
C LYS A 19 13.73 14.17 18.08
N LEU A 20 14.90 13.78 17.58
CA LEU A 20 15.26 12.38 17.34
C LEU A 20 14.60 11.46 18.40
N SER A 21 13.58 10.70 18.01
CA SER A 21 13.15 9.52 18.76
C SER A 21 13.41 8.30 17.89
N THR A 22 14.60 7.75 18.10
CA THR A 22 15.00 6.40 17.67
C THR A 22 13.99 5.38 18.19
N ARG A 23 12.96 5.06 17.41
CA ARG A 23 12.30 3.76 17.53
C ARG A 23 13.13 2.79 16.71
N ARG A 24 13.95 2.01 17.42
CA ARG A 24 14.60 0.83 16.88
C ARG A 24 13.53 0.02 16.15
N ILE A 25 13.68 -0.15 14.84
CA ILE A 25 12.96 -1.16 14.09
C ILE A 25 13.46 -2.50 14.67
N PRO A 26 12.61 -3.31 15.34
CA PRO A 26 13.04 -4.63 15.78
C PRO A 26 13.32 -5.49 14.55
N ASP A 27 14.40 -6.28 14.59
CA ASP A 27 14.85 -7.16 13.51
C ASP A 27 13.68 -7.85 12.79
N GLU A 28 13.51 -7.52 11.52
CA GLU A 28 12.37 -7.88 10.66
C GLU A 28 12.17 -9.41 10.56
N ALA A 29 13.21 -10.19 10.83
CA ALA A 29 13.22 -11.64 10.79
C ALA A 29 12.60 -12.35 12.01
N LEU A 30 12.43 -11.66 13.16
CA LEU A 30 11.89 -12.30 14.37
C LEU A 30 10.35 -12.31 14.39
N LEU A 31 9.69 -11.34 13.75
CA LEU A 31 8.22 -11.32 13.62
C LEU A 31 7.71 -12.45 12.71
N SER A 32 8.48 -12.85 11.70
CA SER A 32 8.09 -13.85 10.71
C SER A 32 7.93 -15.26 11.29
N GLN A 33 8.59 -15.55 12.42
CA GLN A 33 8.68 -16.92 12.98
C GLN A 33 7.63 -17.24 14.06
N GLN A 34 6.89 -16.23 14.56
CA GLN A 34 5.91 -16.40 15.65
C GLN A 34 4.48 -16.02 15.29
N MET A 35 4.27 -15.55 14.06
CA MET A 35 2.97 -15.18 13.53
C MET A 35 2.68 -16.10 12.34
N THR A 36 2.45 -17.38 12.61
CA THR A 36 1.62 -18.19 11.74
C THR A 36 0.44 -18.61 12.58
N ASP A 37 -0.78 -18.36 12.10
CA ASP A 37 -1.94 -18.91 12.78
C ASP A 37 -1.95 -20.44 12.66
N ALA A 38 -2.92 -21.09 13.31
CA ALA A 38 -3.06 -22.54 13.26
C ALA A 38 -3.27 -23.11 11.84
N GLN A 39 -3.45 -22.24 10.84
CA GLN A 39 -3.69 -22.57 9.43
C GLN A 39 -2.45 -22.32 8.55
N GLY A 40 -1.36 -21.80 9.12
CA GLY A 40 -0.12 -21.52 8.38
C GLY A 40 -0.15 -20.20 7.61
N ASN A 41 -1.11 -19.33 7.90
CA ASN A 41 -1.21 -18.04 7.24
C ASN A 41 -0.33 -17.01 7.96
N ILE A 42 0.26 -16.09 7.21
CA ILE A 42 1.01 -14.95 7.75
C ILE A 42 -0.02 -13.91 8.20
N PRO A 43 -0.22 -13.66 9.51
CA PRO A 43 -1.03 -12.58 10.01
C PRO A 43 -0.43 -11.29 9.51
N VAL A 44 -1.20 -10.54 8.74
CA VAL A 44 -0.81 -9.21 8.31
C VAL A 44 -0.64 -8.37 9.58
N PRO A 45 0.58 -7.90 9.89
CA PRO A 45 0.77 -7.07 11.07
C PRO A 45 -0.13 -5.83 10.93
N PRO A 46 -0.89 -5.48 11.98
CA PRO A 46 -1.79 -4.33 11.91
C PRO A 46 -0.96 -3.06 11.64
N ASP A 47 -1.36 -2.31 10.62
CA ASP A 47 -0.79 -0.99 10.35
C ASP A 47 -0.94 -0.11 11.60
N PRO A 48 0.09 0.65 12.00
CA PRO A 48 0.06 1.46 13.23
C PRO A 48 -1.00 2.56 13.22
N ASN A 49 -1.54 2.94 12.05
CA ASN A 49 -2.68 3.85 11.93
C ASN A 49 -4.01 3.12 11.72
N GLY A 50 -4.02 1.78 11.82
CA GLY A 50 -5.20 0.94 11.63
C GLY A 50 -5.70 0.86 10.18
N ARG A 51 -4.87 1.25 9.20
CA ARG A 51 -5.27 1.23 7.78
C ARG A 51 -5.05 -0.13 7.16
N GLY A 52 -6.07 -0.67 6.50
CA GLY A 52 -5.95 -1.91 5.73
C GLY A 52 -5.20 -1.71 4.41
N HIS A 53 -4.78 -2.81 3.79
CA HIS A 53 -4.16 -2.81 2.46
C HIS A 53 -5.18 -3.26 1.41
N LEU A 54 -5.49 -2.36 0.46
CA LEU A 54 -6.45 -2.57 -0.62
C LEU A 54 -5.72 -2.63 -1.96
N LEU A 55 -5.94 -3.68 -2.73
CA LEU A 55 -5.54 -3.77 -4.13
C LEU A 55 -6.76 -3.53 -5.03
N VAL A 56 -6.60 -2.66 -6.01
CA VAL A 56 -7.58 -2.41 -7.07
C VAL A 56 -6.98 -2.85 -8.40
N ILE A 57 -7.69 -3.69 -9.15
CA ILE A 57 -7.26 -4.20 -10.45
C ILE A 57 -8.31 -3.84 -11.50
N ASP A 58 -7.89 -3.06 -12.49
CA ASP A 58 -8.75 -2.58 -13.58
C ASP A 58 -7.86 -2.13 -14.74
N ASP A 59 -8.20 -2.43 -16.00
CA ASP A 59 -7.38 -2.03 -17.15
C ASP A 59 -7.52 -0.54 -17.52
N GLU A 60 -8.54 0.13 -16.97
CA GLU A 60 -8.80 1.56 -17.16
C GLU A 60 -8.16 2.44 -16.07
N ASP A 61 -7.16 3.25 -16.46
CA ASP A 61 -6.45 4.16 -15.56
C ASP A 61 -7.38 5.15 -14.81
N GLU A 62 -8.47 5.57 -15.43
CA GLU A 62 -9.41 6.51 -14.82
C GLU A 62 -10.18 5.88 -13.66
N ILE A 63 -10.54 4.59 -13.77
CA ILE A 63 -11.17 3.83 -12.70
C ILE A 63 -10.19 3.64 -11.54
N LEU A 64 -8.95 3.22 -11.84
CA LEU A 64 -7.89 3.07 -10.84
C LEU A 64 -7.67 4.36 -10.05
N LYS A 65 -7.52 5.50 -10.74
CA LYS A 65 -7.34 6.80 -10.08
C LYS A 65 -8.57 7.20 -9.26
N ALA A 66 -9.79 6.91 -9.75
CA ALA A 66 -11.01 7.22 -9.02
C ALA A 66 -11.11 6.44 -7.71
N LEU A 67 -10.89 5.12 -7.76
CA LEU A 67 -10.94 4.25 -6.59
C LEU A 67 -9.79 4.55 -5.62
N GLN A 68 -8.58 4.83 -6.13
CA GLN A 68 -7.47 5.26 -5.28
C GLN A 68 -7.80 6.56 -4.53
N ARG A 69 -8.35 7.57 -5.21
CA ARG A 69 -8.78 8.82 -4.55
C ARG A 69 -9.85 8.60 -3.50
N GLN A 70 -10.77 7.65 -3.75
CA GLN A 70 -11.87 7.33 -2.84
C GLN A 70 -11.36 6.66 -1.56
N PHE A 71 -10.42 5.72 -1.65
CA PHE A 71 -10.02 4.88 -0.51
C PHE A 71 -8.71 5.28 0.18
N ARG A 72 -7.89 6.18 -0.39
CA ARG A 72 -6.56 6.58 0.15
C ARG A 72 -6.55 7.13 1.58
N ARG A 73 -7.70 7.53 2.14
CA ARG A 73 -7.78 8.04 3.53
C ARG A 73 -7.85 6.91 4.55
N ASP A 74 -8.46 5.80 4.16
CA ASP A 74 -8.79 4.68 5.05
C ASP A 74 -7.90 3.45 4.79
N TYR A 75 -7.36 3.33 3.57
CA TYR A 75 -6.53 2.21 3.14
C TYR A 75 -5.20 2.67 2.54
N HIS A 76 -4.21 1.78 2.61
CA HIS A 76 -3.06 1.79 1.71
C HIS A 76 -3.50 1.16 0.39
N VAL A 77 -3.69 2.00 -0.63
CA VAL A 77 -4.24 1.57 -1.91
C VAL A 77 -3.14 1.30 -2.91
N TYR A 78 -3.09 0.06 -3.39
CA TYR A 78 -2.29 -0.39 -4.51
C TYR A 78 -3.20 -0.52 -5.74
N THR A 79 -2.64 -0.26 -6.92
CA THR A 79 -3.37 -0.33 -8.18
C THR A 79 -2.61 -1.21 -9.16
N ALA A 80 -3.32 -2.01 -9.93
CA ALA A 80 -2.77 -2.83 -11.00
C ALA A 80 -3.65 -2.70 -12.25
N ARG A 81 -3.02 -2.70 -13.42
CA ARG A 81 -3.70 -2.68 -14.73
C ARG A 81 -4.01 -4.06 -15.28
N SER A 82 -3.49 -5.08 -14.62
CA SER A 82 -3.62 -6.46 -15.02
C SER A 82 -3.53 -7.35 -13.80
N ALA A 83 -4.03 -8.57 -13.96
CA ALA A 83 -4.00 -9.53 -12.89
C ALA A 83 -2.58 -10.02 -12.53
N ASP A 84 -1.65 -10.06 -13.49
CA ASP A 84 -0.24 -10.40 -13.23
C ASP A 84 0.46 -9.32 -12.39
N GLU A 85 0.21 -8.05 -12.71
CA GLU A 85 0.67 -6.93 -11.89
C GLU A 85 0.06 -6.99 -10.48
N GLY A 86 -1.22 -7.33 -10.38
CA GLY A 86 -1.89 -7.56 -9.10
C GLY A 86 -1.21 -8.66 -8.27
N TYR A 87 -0.82 -9.77 -8.88
CA TYR A 87 -0.07 -10.82 -8.20
C TYR A 87 1.27 -10.35 -7.67
N ASN A 88 2.05 -9.62 -8.48
CA ASN A 88 3.35 -9.11 -8.04
C ASN A 88 3.21 -8.20 -6.83
N ILE A 89 2.18 -7.34 -6.80
CA ILE A 89 1.87 -6.48 -5.66
C ILE A 89 1.52 -7.33 -4.42
N MET A 90 0.76 -8.41 -4.56
CA MET A 90 0.40 -9.30 -3.45
C MET A 90 1.60 -10.07 -2.88
N LEU A 91 2.65 -10.33 -3.68
CA LEU A 91 3.89 -10.94 -3.20
C LEU A 91 4.71 -9.98 -2.33
N GLU A 92 4.61 -8.68 -2.57
CA GLU A 92 5.40 -7.65 -1.88
C GLU A 92 4.65 -6.98 -0.74
N HIS A 93 3.32 -7.02 -0.76
CA HIS A 93 2.47 -6.28 0.15
C HIS A 93 1.39 -7.16 0.78
N PRO A 94 1.05 -6.94 2.06
CA PRO A 94 0.11 -7.78 2.77
C PRO A 94 -1.35 -7.38 2.49
N VAL A 95 -1.78 -7.56 1.24
CA VAL A 95 -3.10 -7.18 0.73
C VAL A 95 -4.21 -7.97 1.43
N GLN A 96 -5.19 -7.25 2.00
CA GLN A 96 -6.32 -7.82 2.75
C GLN A 96 -7.62 -7.80 1.94
N VAL A 97 -7.77 -6.79 1.10
CA VAL A 97 -8.95 -6.58 0.27
C VAL A 97 -8.51 -6.41 -1.17
N ILE A 98 -9.21 -7.07 -2.09
CA ILE A 98 -8.96 -6.96 -3.52
C ILE A 98 -10.26 -6.61 -4.21
N ILE A 99 -10.23 -5.57 -5.04
CA ILE A 99 -11.30 -5.17 -5.93
C ILE A 99 -10.78 -5.39 -7.35
N SER A 100 -11.46 -6.21 -8.14
CA SER A 100 -11.07 -6.49 -9.53
C SER A 100 -12.25 -6.32 -10.46
N ASP A 101 -12.05 -5.73 -11.64
CA ASP A 101 -13.03 -5.86 -12.72
C ASP A 101 -13.12 -7.32 -13.21
N GLN A 102 -14.29 -7.70 -13.71
CA GLN A 102 -14.52 -9.02 -14.29
C GLN A 102 -13.82 -9.20 -15.63
N ARG A 103 -13.80 -8.15 -16.47
CA ARG A 103 -13.42 -8.22 -17.89
C ARG A 103 -12.12 -7.48 -18.16
N MET A 104 -11.02 -8.08 -17.73
CA MET A 104 -9.68 -7.60 -18.09
C MET A 104 -9.12 -8.38 -19.29
N PRO A 105 -8.33 -7.73 -20.18
CA PRO A 105 -7.59 -8.40 -21.23
C PRO A 105 -6.64 -9.47 -20.67
N GLY A 106 -6.57 -10.63 -21.34
CA GLY A 106 -5.64 -11.71 -20.99
C GLY A 106 -6.16 -12.68 -19.93
N MET A 107 -6.57 -12.18 -18.75
CA MET A 107 -7.13 -13.01 -17.67
C MET A 107 -8.31 -12.32 -16.99
N THR A 108 -9.39 -13.06 -16.79
CA THR A 108 -10.60 -12.54 -16.14
C THR A 108 -10.41 -12.40 -14.62
N GLY A 109 -11.19 -11.50 -13.99
CA GLY A 109 -11.19 -11.35 -12.53
C GLY A 109 -11.57 -12.64 -11.80
N HIS A 110 -12.38 -13.50 -12.42
CA HIS A 110 -12.73 -14.81 -11.85
C HIS A 110 -11.54 -15.78 -11.84
N GLU A 111 -10.79 -15.87 -12.94
CA GLU A 111 -9.58 -16.69 -13.03
C GLU A 111 -8.51 -16.20 -12.05
N PHE A 112 -8.35 -14.88 -11.94
CA PHE A 112 -7.51 -14.25 -10.92
C PHE A 112 -7.93 -14.71 -9.51
N PHE A 113 -9.19 -14.54 -9.14
CA PHE A 113 -9.66 -14.92 -7.80
C PHE A 113 -9.60 -16.42 -7.51
N SER A 114 -9.68 -17.27 -8.53
CA SER A 114 -9.55 -18.72 -8.35
C SER A 114 -8.15 -19.12 -7.86
N LYS A 115 -7.12 -18.46 -8.39
CA LYS A 115 -5.72 -18.61 -7.95
C LYS A 115 -5.49 -17.93 -6.59
N VAL A 116 -5.97 -16.68 -6.40
CA VAL A 116 -5.88 -15.98 -5.10
C VAL A 116 -6.51 -16.78 -3.97
N LYS A 117 -7.61 -17.49 -4.23
CA LYS A 117 -8.27 -18.33 -3.21
C LYS A 117 -7.38 -19.45 -2.68
N GLN A 118 -6.44 -19.95 -3.49
CA GLN A 118 -5.51 -20.99 -3.09
C GLN A 118 -4.34 -20.40 -2.28
N ASP A 119 -3.78 -19.29 -2.77
CA ASP A 119 -2.55 -18.72 -2.20
C ASP A 119 -2.81 -17.73 -1.04
N TYR A 120 -3.95 -17.04 -1.07
CA TYR A 120 -4.38 -16.02 -0.11
C TYR A 120 -5.85 -16.22 0.28
N PRO A 121 -6.16 -17.28 1.04
CA PRO A 121 -7.55 -17.65 1.36
C PRO A 121 -8.29 -16.56 2.15
N ASP A 122 -7.58 -15.82 3.00
CA ASP A 122 -8.12 -14.78 3.89
C ASP A 122 -8.38 -13.44 3.22
N ALA A 123 -7.82 -13.22 2.02
CA ALA A 123 -8.06 -11.98 1.29
C ALA A 123 -9.54 -11.88 0.89
N ILE A 124 -10.17 -10.77 1.25
CA ILE A 124 -11.54 -10.44 0.82
C ILE A 124 -11.47 -10.07 -0.66
N ARG A 125 -12.28 -10.73 -1.48
CA ARG A 125 -12.30 -10.57 -2.93
C ARG A 125 -13.65 -9.98 -3.35
N LEU A 126 -13.63 -8.79 -3.94
CA LEU A 126 -14.79 -8.12 -4.52
C LEU A 126 -14.63 -8.05 -6.04
N LEU A 127 -15.60 -8.58 -6.76
CA LEU A 127 -15.66 -8.48 -8.21
C LEU A 127 -16.53 -7.26 -8.58
N LEU A 128 -16.00 -6.38 -9.42
CA LEU A 128 -16.78 -5.34 -10.08
C LEU A 128 -17.38 -5.93 -11.36
N THR A 129 -18.65 -5.65 -11.58
CA THR A 129 -19.37 -6.04 -12.80
C THR A 129 -20.15 -4.83 -13.28
N GLY A 130 -19.90 -4.42 -14.53
CA GLY A 130 -20.69 -3.42 -15.26
C GLY A 130 -21.74 -4.03 -16.16
#